data_AF-A0A936WDC1-F1
#
_entry.id   AF-A0A936WDC1-F1
#
_cell.length_a   1.000
_cell.length_b   1.000
_cell.length_c   1.000
_cell.angle_alpha   90.00
_cell.angle_beta   90.00
_cell.angle_gamma   90.00
#
_symmetry.space_group_name_H-M   'P 1'
#
loop_
_entity.id
_entity.type
_entity.pdbx_description
1 polymer ?
#
loop_
_entity_poly.entity_id
_entity_poly.type
_entity_poly.pdbx_seq_one_letter_code
_entity_poly.pdbx_strand_id
1 'polypeptide(L)'
;MRPKAELMLLGFGLCLLTACGPDPVPKPKGYFRIDLPAKAYTTWTPACPFTAEIPVYAKALPGNRPDQSCWYNLTFPDQRAIVHMTYREVHSDLAQLIEDAHSYKSKHEAKGGEDLHRARSA
;
A
#
# COMPACT_ATOMS: atom_id res chain seq x y z
N MET A 1 55.74 3.06 -45.38
CA MET A 1 55.18 3.91 -44.30
C MET A 1 53.69 3.59 -44.11
N ARG A 2 53.33 2.46 -43.48
CA ARG A 2 51.94 2.05 -43.18
C ARG A 2 51.69 1.40 -41.79
N PRO A 3 52.68 1.01 -40.96
CA PRO A 3 52.38 0.21 -39.76
C PRO A 3 51.81 1.04 -38.59
N LYS A 4 52.07 2.36 -38.55
CA LYS A 4 51.58 3.24 -37.47
C LYS A 4 50.06 3.45 -37.51
N ALA A 5 49.47 3.47 -38.71
CA ALA A 5 48.03 3.65 -38.90
C ALA A 5 47.25 2.37 -38.54
N GLU A 6 47.78 1.20 -38.93
CA GLU A 6 47.21 -0.09 -38.52
C GLU A 6 47.27 -0.30 -37.01
N LEU A 7 48.38 0.07 -36.36
CA LEU A 7 48.52 -0.04 -34.91
C LEU A 7 47.55 0.88 -34.15
N MET A 8 47.27 2.08 -34.69
CA MET A 8 46.26 2.99 -34.14
C MET A 8 44.83 2.46 -34.35
N LEU A 9 44.54 1.88 -35.52
CA LEU A 9 43.23 1.32 -35.83
C LEU A 9 42.92 0.08 -34.97
N LEU A 10 43.94 -0.76 -34.73
CA LEU A 10 43.85 -1.93 -33.85
C LEU A 10 43.62 -1.52 -32.38
N GLY A 11 44.27 -0.45 -31.92
CA GLY A 11 44.09 0.09 -30.58
C GLY A 11 42.68 0.67 -30.35
N PHE A 12 42.12 1.36 -31.35
CA PHE A 12 40.75 1.89 -31.27
C PHE A 12 39.70 0.78 -31.23
N GLY A 13 39.90 -0.30 -31.98
CA GLY A 13 39.04 -1.48 -31.94
C GLY A 13 39.01 -2.17 -30.57
N LEU A 14 40.15 -2.19 -29.85
CA LEU A 14 40.24 -2.80 -28.53
C LEU A 14 39.48 -2.00 -27.45
N CYS A 15 39.47 -0.66 -27.54
CA CYS A 15 38.73 0.19 -26.60
C CYS A 15 37.21 -0.04 -26.68
N LEU A 16 36.67 -0.28 -27.87
CA LEU A 16 35.23 -0.51 -28.09
C LEU A 16 34.71 -1.79 -27.42
N LEU A 17 35.58 -2.78 -27.17
CA LEU A 17 35.21 -4.03 -26.52
C LEU A 17 35.07 -3.91 -24.99
N THR A 18 35.54 -2.81 -24.39
CA THR A 18 35.51 -2.61 -22.93
C THR A 18 34.25 -1.89 -22.42
N ALA A 19 33.38 -1.43 -23.32
CA ALA A 19 32.20 -0.63 -22.98
C ALA A 19 31.00 -1.44 -22.45
N CYS A 20 31.03 -2.77 -22.53
CA CYS A 20 29.93 -3.63 -22.07
C CYS A 20 30.08 -3.93 -20.57
N GLY A 21 29.45 -3.10 -19.73
CA GLY A 21 29.21 -3.39 -18.32
C GLY A 21 27.80 -3.96 -18.12
N PRO A 22 27.55 -4.71 -17.03
CA PRO A 22 26.21 -5.19 -16.72
C PRO A 22 25.24 -4.01 -16.49
N ASP A 23 24.04 -4.12 -17.05
CA ASP A 23 22.97 -3.14 -16.82
C ASP A 23 22.64 -3.02 -15.32
N PRO A 24 22.46 -1.81 -14.78
CA PRO A 24 22.11 -1.62 -13.38
C PRO A 24 20.71 -2.19 -13.13
N VAL A 25 20.66 -3.32 -12.41
CA VAL A 25 19.39 -3.93 -12.00
C VAL A 25 18.76 -3.09 -10.88
N PRO A 26 17.50 -2.64 -11.02
CA PRO A 26 16.83 -1.90 -9.96
C PRO A 26 16.73 -2.74 -8.69
N LYS A 27 16.99 -2.11 -7.54
CA LYS A 27 16.89 -2.77 -6.23
C LYS A 27 15.50 -3.37 -6.03
N PRO A 28 15.38 -4.56 -5.39
CA PRO A 28 14.08 -5.14 -5.08
C PRO A 28 13.28 -4.20 -4.17
N LYS A 29 11.96 -4.15 -4.36
CA LYS A 29 11.06 -3.35 -3.52
C LYS A 29 11.15 -3.85 -2.08
N GLY A 30 11.61 -2.98 -1.17
CA GLY A 30 11.58 -3.26 0.26
C GLY A 30 10.16 -3.10 0.79
N TYR A 31 9.60 -4.16 1.37
CA TYR A 31 8.36 -4.08 2.13
C TYR A 31 8.65 -3.68 3.57
N PHE A 32 7.67 -3.06 4.23
CA PHE A 32 7.76 -2.78 5.65
C PHE A 32 7.90 -4.10 6.42
N ARG A 33 8.95 -4.21 7.25
CA ARG A 33 9.00 -5.24 8.29
C ARG A 33 8.12 -4.79 9.43
N ILE A 34 6.93 -5.38 9.52
CA ILE A 34 6.00 -5.17 10.63
C ILE A 34 6.12 -6.40 11.53
N ASP A 35 6.72 -6.22 12.70
CA ASP A 35 6.73 -7.24 13.74
C ASP A 35 5.34 -7.32 14.37
N LEU A 36 4.55 -8.31 13.95
CA LEU A 36 3.23 -8.55 14.52
C LEU A 36 3.38 -9.36 15.82
N PRO A 37 2.67 -9.00 16.90
CA PRO A 37 2.67 -9.78 18.13
C PRO A 37 2.04 -11.16 17.90
N ALA A 38 2.15 -12.04 18.91
CA ALA A 38 1.60 -13.38 18.86
C ALA A 38 0.11 -13.35 18.45
N LYS A 39 -0.26 -14.20 17.49
CA LYS A 39 -1.62 -14.30 16.95
C LYS A 39 -2.54 -14.90 18.01
N ALA A 40 -3.14 -14.04 18.82
CA ALA A 40 -4.18 -14.39 19.77
C ALA A 40 -5.43 -13.56 19.48
N TYR A 41 -6.57 -14.22 19.45
CA TYR A 41 -7.85 -13.65 19.09
C TYR A 41 -8.84 -13.82 20.24
N THR A 42 -9.77 -12.86 20.35
CA THR A 42 -10.90 -12.93 21.26
C THR A 42 -12.18 -12.70 20.47
N THR A 43 -13.24 -13.42 20.83
CA THR A 43 -14.57 -13.16 20.29
C THR A 43 -15.03 -11.78 20.75
N TRP A 44 -15.51 -10.99 19.81
CA TRP A 44 -16.06 -9.67 20.05
C TRP A 44 -17.47 -9.58 19.45
N THR A 45 -18.42 -9.27 20.32
CA THR A 45 -19.83 -9.14 19.99
C THR A 45 -20.28 -7.72 20.29
N PRO A 46 -20.22 -6.81 19.30
CA PRO A 46 -20.75 -5.46 19.46
C PRO A 46 -22.29 -5.47 19.53
N ALA A 47 -22.88 -4.32 19.87
CA ALA A 47 -24.33 -4.10 19.80
C ALA A 47 -24.82 -3.94 18.34
N CYS A 48 -24.38 -4.83 17.45
CA CYS A 48 -24.65 -4.85 16.01
C CYS A 48 -24.91 -6.29 15.56
N PRO A 49 -25.58 -6.51 14.42
CA PRO A 49 -25.97 -7.84 13.95
C PRO A 49 -24.79 -8.63 13.34
N PHE A 50 -23.61 -8.59 13.97
CA PHE A 50 -22.45 -9.38 13.60
C PHE A 50 -21.63 -9.78 14.84
N THR A 51 -20.90 -10.87 14.72
CA THR A 51 -19.89 -11.29 15.70
C THR A 51 -18.60 -11.53 14.93
N ALA A 52 -17.48 -11.05 15.47
CA ALA A 52 -16.18 -11.16 14.83
C ALA A 52 -15.10 -11.53 15.85
N GLU A 53 -14.00 -12.09 15.37
CA GLU A 53 -12.82 -12.32 16.19
C GLU A 53 -11.84 -11.18 15.98
N ILE A 54 -11.45 -10.51 17.07
CA ILE A 54 -10.47 -9.43 17.02
C ILE A 54 -9.19 -9.85 17.74
N PRO A 55 -8.01 -9.35 17.32
CA PRO A 55 -6.79 -9.65 18.04
C PRO A 55 -6.82 -9.10 19.47
N VAL A 56 -6.25 -9.82 20.43
CA VAL A 56 -6.26 -9.43 21.86
C VAL A 56 -5.54 -8.11 22.14
N TYR A 57 -4.62 -7.71 21.26
CA TYR A 57 -3.87 -6.46 21.34
C TYR A 57 -4.61 -5.28 20.68
N ALA A 58 -5.82 -5.52 20.14
CA ALA A 58 -6.66 -4.52 19.51
C ALA A 58 -7.75 -4.04 20.47
N LYS A 59 -8.07 -2.74 20.43
CA LYS A 59 -9.13 -2.11 21.24
C LYS A 59 -10.25 -1.63 20.33
N ALA A 60 -11.43 -2.22 20.45
CA ALA A 60 -12.63 -1.77 19.74
C ALA A 60 -13.30 -0.64 20.51
N LEU A 61 -13.40 0.54 19.90
CA LEU A 61 -14.08 1.72 20.46
C LEU A 61 -15.22 2.13 19.53
N PRO A 62 -16.37 2.60 20.06
CA PRO A 62 -17.42 3.15 19.22
C PRO A 62 -16.93 4.38 18.44
N GLY A 63 -17.39 4.54 17.21
CA GLY A 63 -17.14 5.69 16.37
C GLY A 63 -17.82 6.94 16.93
N ASN A 64 -17.29 8.13 16.61
CA ASN A 64 -17.78 9.40 17.15
C ASN A 64 -18.96 9.98 16.35
N ARG A 65 -19.75 9.14 15.67
CA ARG A 65 -20.87 9.55 14.84
C ARG A 65 -22.20 9.15 15.50
N PRO A 66 -23.00 10.12 15.98
CA PRO A 66 -24.22 9.84 16.74
C PRO A 66 -25.36 9.26 15.89
N ASP A 67 -25.27 9.31 14.56
CA ASP A 67 -26.31 8.89 13.61
C ASP A 67 -26.11 7.46 13.07
N GLN A 68 -24.96 6.82 13.33
CA GLN A 68 -24.63 5.50 12.78
C GLN A 68 -24.38 4.50 13.90
N SER A 69 -25.41 3.71 14.24
CA SER A 69 -25.41 2.75 15.35
C SER A 69 -24.34 1.66 15.28
N CYS A 70 -23.75 1.42 14.10
CA CYS A 70 -22.76 0.36 13.88
C CYS A 70 -21.45 0.86 13.24
N TRP A 71 -20.86 1.89 13.84
CA TRP A 71 -19.50 2.32 13.55
C TRP A 71 -18.56 2.01 14.71
N TYR A 72 -17.53 1.20 14.45
CA TYR A 72 -16.46 0.94 15.41
C TYR A 72 -15.08 1.26 14.83
N ASN A 73 -14.19 1.72 15.70
CA ASN A 73 -12.78 1.92 15.41
C ASN A 73 -11.97 0.88 16.17
N LEU A 74 -11.28 0.01 15.45
CA LEU A 74 -10.36 -0.95 16.03
C LEU A 74 -8.96 -0.33 16.09
N THR A 75 -8.55 0.04 17.29
CA THR A 75 -7.27 0.72 17.54
C THR A 75 -6.20 -0.32 17.88
N PHE A 76 -5.04 -0.18 17.27
CA PHE A 76 -3.85 -0.98 17.49
C PHE A 76 -2.75 -0.07 18.05
N PRO A 77 -2.67 0.08 19.40
CA PRO A 77 -1.78 1.06 20.03
C PRO A 77 -0.30 0.83 19.67
N ASP A 78 0.13 -0.43 19.70
CA ASP A 78 1.52 -0.81 19.45
C ASP A 78 1.93 -0.59 17.98
N GLN A 79 0.99 -0.76 17.04
CA GLN A 79 1.24 -0.55 15.61
C GLN A 79 0.90 0.89 15.16
N ARG A 80 0.43 1.75 16.08
CA ARG A 80 -0.08 3.11 15.78
C ARG A 80 -1.07 3.12 14.60
N ALA A 81 -1.91 2.08 14.52
CA ALA A 81 -2.85 1.89 13.43
C ALA A 81 -4.29 1.94 13.96
N ILE A 82 -5.20 2.44 13.13
CA ILE A 82 -6.63 2.48 13.42
C ILE A 82 -7.35 1.91 12.20
N VAL A 83 -8.17 0.89 12.42
CA VAL A 83 -9.04 0.33 11.40
C VAL A 83 -10.45 0.87 11.64
N HIS A 84 -10.94 1.66 10.70
CA HIS A 84 -12.30 2.17 10.71
C HIS A 84 -13.23 1.14 10.10
N MET A 85 -14.24 0.73 10.87
CA MET A 85 -15.21 -0.28 10.44
C MET A 85 -16.62 0.28 10.57
N THR A 86 -17.35 0.22 9.46
CA THR A 86 -18.75 0.64 9.38
C THR A 86 -19.56 -0.50 8.82
N TYR A 87 -20.62 -0.87 9.52
CA TYR A 87 -21.58 -1.86 9.05
C TYR A 87 -22.75 -1.17 8.35
N ARG A 88 -23.17 -1.70 7.20
CA ARG A 88 -24.37 -1.28 6.48
C ARG A 88 -25.18 -2.52 6.11
N GLU A 89 -26.48 -2.50 6.41
CA GLU A 89 -27.41 -3.53 5.94
C GLU A 89 -27.59 -3.42 4.43
N VAL A 90 -27.77 -4.57 3.77
CA VAL A 90 -28.00 -4.66 2.32
C VAL A 90 -29.51 -4.83 2.09
N HIS A 91 -30.13 -3.88 1.39
CA HIS A 91 -31.57 -3.88 1.09
C HIS A 91 -31.80 -3.80 -0.41
N SER A 92 -31.68 -4.93 -1.12
CA SER A 92 -31.88 -5.02 -2.59
C SER A 92 -31.05 -4.03 -3.43
N ASP A 93 -30.06 -3.36 -2.82
CA ASP A 93 -29.26 -2.26 -3.35
C ASP A 93 -27.78 -2.64 -3.48
N LEU A 94 -27.46 -3.94 -3.45
CA LEU A 94 -26.09 -4.47 -3.49
C LEU A 94 -25.26 -3.89 -4.63
N ALA A 95 -25.85 -3.72 -5.83
CA ALA A 95 -25.18 -3.13 -6.97
C ALA A 95 -24.78 -1.67 -6.72
N GLN A 96 -25.64 -0.88 -6.06
CA GLN A 96 -25.34 0.50 -5.69
C GLN A 96 -24.27 0.55 -4.59
N LEU A 97 -24.33 -0.33 -3.59
CA LEU A 97 -23.32 -0.40 -2.53
C LEU A 97 -21.92 -0.75 -3.07
N ILE A 98 -21.85 -1.63 -4.08
CA ILE A 98 -20.59 -1.97 -4.76
C ILE A 98 -20.06 -0.75 -5.53
N GLU A 99 -20.91 -0.06 -6.29
CA GLU A 99 -20.53 1.15 -7.03
C GLU A 99 -20.07 2.27 -6.08
N ASP A 100 -20.78 2.47 -4.97
CA ASP A 100 -20.40 3.39 -3.91
C ASP A 100 -18.99 3.05 -3.39
N ALA A 101 -18.71 1.78 -3.09
CA ALA A 101 -17.40 1.34 -2.61
C ALA A 101 -16.28 1.62 -3.64
N HIS A 102 -16.54 1.38 -4.93
CA HIS A 102 -15.62 1.73 -6.01
C HIS A 102 -15.40 3.25 -6.13
N SER A 103 -16.47 4.04 -5.98
CA SER A 103 -16.40 5.50 -5.98
C SER A 103 -15.60 6.04 -4.80
N TYR A 104 -15.81 5.51 -3.58
CA TYR A 104 -15.02 5.86 -2.40
C TYR A 104 -13.54 5.55 -2.59
N LYS A 105 -13.21 4.36 -3.12
CA LYS A 105 -11.82 3.99 -3.41
C LYS A 105 -11.18 4.95 -4.43
N SER A 106 -11.87 5.23 -5.53
CA SER A 106 -11.38 6.12 -6.59
C SER A 106 -11.10 7.53 -6.08
N LYS A 107 -11.96 8.07 -5.18
CA LYS A 107 -11.75 9.38 -4.54
C LYS A 107 -10.51 9.39 -3.63
N HIS A 108 -10.26 8.30 -2.91
CA HIS A 108 -9.05 8.16 -2.09
C HIS A 108 -7.77 8.08 -2.94
N GLU A 109 -7.80 7.35 -4.06
CA GLU A 109 -6.65 7.23 -4.98
C GLU A 109 -6.37 8.54 -5.72
N ALA A 110 -7.40 9.24 -6.20
CA ALA A 110 -7.25 10.53 -6.89
C ALA A 110 -6.55 11.57 -6.02
N LYS A 111 -6.88 11.62 -4.72
CA LYS A 111 -6.26 12.54 -3.77
C LYS A 111 -4.79 12.20 -3.51
N GLY A 112 -4.43 10.92 -3.41
CA GLY A 112 -3.03 10.48 -3.29
C GLY A 112 -2.21 10.69 -4.56
N GLY A 113 -2.84 10.63 -5.73
CA GLY A 113 -2.20 10.91 -7.03
C GLY A 113 -1.88 12.40 -7.22
N GLU A 114 -2.73 13.29 -6.73
CA GLU A 114 -2.54 14.75 -6.79
C GLU A 114 -1.28 15.18 -5.99
N ASP A 115 -1.04 14.56 -4.84
CA ASP A 115 0.14 14.82 -4.00
C ASP A 115 1.46 14.36 -4.66
N LEU A 116 1.44 13.24 -5.41
CA LEU A 116 2.62 12.71 -6.11
C LEU A 116 3.05 13.62 -7.29
N HIS A 117 2.10 14.27 -7.95
CA HIS A 117 2.40 15.16 -9.07
C HIS A 117 3.04 16.47 -8.60
N ARG A 118 2.64 16.98 -7.42
CA ARG A 118 3.26 18.17 -6.81
C ARG A 118 4.69 17.91 -6.31
N ALA A 119 4.99 16.73 -5.78
CA ALA A 119 6.34 16.38 -5.31
C ALA A 119 7.36 16.18 -6.46
N ARG A 120 6.90 15.82 -7.67
CA ARG A 120 7.75 15.69 -8.87
C ARG A 120 8.01 17.02 -9.60
N SER A 121 7.33 18.09 -9.21
CA SER A 121 7.37 19.40 -9.86
C SER A 121 8.15 20.44 -9.05
N ALA A 122 8.87 20.02 -8.01
CA ALA A 122 9.72 20.83 -7.15
C ALA A 122 11.18 20.34 -7.20
#